data_AF-A0A0C2JB10-F1
#
_entry.id   AF-A0A0C2JB10-F1
#
_cell.length_a   1.000
_cell.length_b   1.000
_cell.length_c   1.000
_cell.angle_alpha   90.00
_cell.angle_beta   90.00
_cell.angle_gamma   90.00
#
_symmetry.space_group_name_H-M   'P 1'
#
loop_
_entity.id
_entity.type
_entity.pdbx_description
1 polymer ?
#
loop_
_entity_poly.entity_id
_entity_poly.type
_entity_poly.pdbx_seq_one_letter_code
_entity_poly.pdbx_strand_id
1 'polypeptide(L)'
;MFESPMLDKNTMIFINTFSFYAGSKNNFNPYLTKQEIFYDDKGQPINVAMMNQNNFNYIYDSPNDNFRILFKPLKHEHFSTIVLPRPGYGVAEALKSLNRINDIIRL
;
A
#
# COMPACT_ATOMS: atom_id res chain seq x y z
N MET A 1 17.62 -21.60 -31.66
CA MET A 1 16.78 -22.70 -31.16
C MET A 1 16.74 -22.54 -29.66
N PHE A 2 15.61 -22.15 -29.08
CA PHE A 2 15.48 -21.99 -27.64
C PHE A 2 15.18 -23.36 -27.03
N GLU A 3 16.12 -23.93 -26.29
CA GLU A 3 15.87 -25.13 -25.50
C GLU A 3 15.01 -24.74 -24.30
N SER A 4 13.80 -25.30 -24.22
CA SER A 4 13.01 -25.26 -22.98
C SER A 4 13.76 -26.08 -21.92
N PRO A 5 13.93 -25.57 -20.69
CA PRO A 5 14.57 -26.33 -19.64
C PRO A 5 13.74 -27.58 -19.38
N MET A 6 14.27 -28.75 -19.75
CA MET A 6 13.67 -30.03 -19.38
C MET A 6 13.75 -30.13 -17.85
N LEU A 7 12.58 -30.09 -17.21
CA LEU A 7 12.45 -30.32 -15.79
C LEU A 7 12.96 -31.73 -15.47
N ASP A 8 13.95 -31.83 -14.58
CA ASP A 8 14.52 -33.10 -14.16
C ASP A 8 13.45 -33.97 -13.47
N LYS A 9 13.56 -35.30 -13.60
CA LYS A 9 12.55 -36.28 -13.15
C LYS A 9 12.23 -36.20 -11.66
N ASN A 10 13.10 -35.61 -10.85
CA ASN A 10 12.93 -35.46 -9.40
C ASN A 10 12.65 -34.02 -8.96
N THR A 11 12.25 -33.14 -9.88
CA THR A 11 11.98 -31.73 -9.56
C THR A 11 10.56 -31.56 -9.00
N MET A 12 10.44 -31.06 -7.78
CA MET A 12 9.17 -30.57 -7.22
C MET A 12 9.06 -29.06 -7.45
N ILE A 13 8.01 -28.63 -8.14
CA ILE A 13 7.72 -27.21 -8.35
C ILE A 13 6.49 -26.84 -7.53
N PHE A 14 6.63 -25.82 -6.70
CA PHE A 14 5.50 -25.18 -6.04
C PHE A 14 5.20 -23.85 -6.73
N ILE A 15 4.00 -23.72 -7.30
CA ILE A 15 3.51 -22.49 -7.91
C ILE A 15 2.34 -21.99 -7.07
N ASN A 16 2.44 -20.75 -6.59
CA ASN A 16 1.35 -20.07 -5.91
C ASN A 16 1.11 -18.71 -6.58
N THR A 17 -0.13 -18.49 -7.02
CA THR A 17 -0.58 -17.24 -7.64
C THR A 17 -1.81 -16.73 -6.91
N PHE A 18 -1.79 -15.45 -6.54
CA PHE A 18 -2.90 -14.78 -5.86
C PHE A 18 -3.33 -13.54 -6.65
N SER A 19 -4.63 -13.40 -6.88
CA SER A 19 -5.22 -12.23 -7.52
C SER A 19 -6.25 -11.60 -6.60
N PHE A 20 -6.15 -10.28 -6.40
CA PHE A 20 -7.05 -9.53 -5.53
C PHE A 20 -7.70 -8.39 -6.32
N TYR A 21 -9.04 -8.40 -6.36
CA TYR A 21 -9.82 -7.29 -6.88
C TYR A 21 -10.74 -6.78 -5.76
N ALA A 22 -10.35 -5.66 -5.17
CA ALA A 22 -11.16 -4.97 -4.19
C ALA A 22 -11.84 -3.76 -4.81
N GLY A 23 -13.17 -3.81 -4.88
CA GLY A 23 -13.96 -2.61 -5.12
C GLY A 23 -13.88 -1.68 -3.91
N SER A 24 -13.56 -0.41 -4.14
CA SER A 24 -13.73 0.63 -3.12
C SER A 24 -15.22 0.79 -2.79
N LYS A 25 -15.57 1.02 -1.52
CA LYS A 25 -16.95 1.36 -1.12
C LYS A 25 -17.37 2.69 -1.76
N ASN A 26 -16.42 3.63 -1.85
CA ASN A 26 -16.61 4.94 -2.46
C ASN A 26 -15.55 5.15 -3.54
N ASN A 27 -15.97 5.26 -4.80
CA ASN A 27 -15.05 5.44 -5.93
C ASN A 27 -14.53 6.88 -5.98
N PHE A 28 -13.29 7.04 -6.45
CA PHE A 28 -12.77 8.36 -6.81
C PHE A 28 -13.51 8.90 -8.04
N ASN A 29 -13.71 10.22 -8.08
CA ASN A 29 -14.20 10.87 -9.30
C ASN A 29 -13.01 11.03 -10.27
N PRO A 30 -13.03 10.40 -11.46
CA PRO A 30 -11.92 10.46 -12.40
C PRO A 30 -11.61 11.90 -12.84
N TYR A 31 -12.60 12.78 -12.89
CA TYR A 31 -12.42 14.19 -13.28
C TYR A 31 -11.66 15.03 -12.24
N LEU A 32 -11.49 14.52 -11.01
CA LEU A 32 -10.69 15.17 -9.99
C LEU A 32 -9.24 14.66 -9.96
N THR A 33 -8.88 13.71 -10.83
CA THR A 33 -7.51 13.21 -10.94
C THR A 33 -6.66 14.23 -11.70
N LYS A 34 -5.52 14.61 -11.12
CA LYS A 34 -4.60 15.62 -11.70
C LYS A 34 -3.17 15.12 -11.70
N GLN A 35 -2.33 15.70 -12.56
CA GLN A 35 -0.89 15.46 -12.49
C GLN A 35 -0.32 16.24 -11.32
N GLU A 36 0.32 15.53 -10.38
CA GLU A 36 0.96 16.11 -9.20
C GLU A 36 2.36 15.50 -9.00
N ILE A 37 3.20 16.22 -8.26
CA ILE A 37 4.55 15.78 -7.92
C ILE A 37 4.47 14.78 -6.76
N PHE A 38 5.03 13.60 -6.96
CA PHE A 38 5.30 12.60 -5.94
C PHE A 38 6.82 12.49 -5.73
N TYR A 39 7.25 12.31 -4.49
CA TYR A 39 8.67 12.13 -4.17
C TYR A 39 8.94 10.66 -3.88
N ASP A 40 9.89 10.07 -4.60
CA ASP A 40 10.30 8.68 -4.38
C ASP A 40 11.14 8.50 -3.11
N ASP A 41 11.58 7.27 -2.83
CA ASP A 41 12.40 6.95 -1.65
C ASP A 41 13.76 7.66 -1.61
N LYS A 42 14.21 8.23 -2.73
CA LYS A 42 15.43 9.03 -2.85
C LYS A 42 15.15 10.54 -2.83
N GLY A 43 13.89 10.94 -2.61
CA GLY A 43 13.44 12.32 -2.66
C GLY A 43 13.38 12.90 -4.08
N GLN A 44 13.43 12.08 -5.12
CA GLN A 44 13.37 12.54 -6.50
C GLN A 44 11.91 12.82 -6.90
N PRO A 45 11.63 13.97 -7.52
CA PRO A 45 10.29 14.31 -7.96
C PRO A 45 9.92 13.52 -9.23
N ILE A 46 8.74 12.90 -9.22
CA ILE A 46 8.11 12.27 -10.38
C ILE A 46 6.68 12.77 -10.53
N ASN A 47 6.22 12.95 -11.77
CA ASN A 47 4.83 13.31 -12.04
C ASN A 47 3.96 12.06 -12.03
N VAL A 48 2.86 12.11 -11.27
CA VAL A 48 1.89 11.01 -11.18
C VAL A 48 0.46 11.54 -11.34
N ALA A 49 -0.43 10.69 -11.86
CA ALA A 49 -1.86 10.95 -11.85
C ALA A 49 -2.41 10.73 -10.42
N MET A 50 -2.51 11.81 -9.64
CA MET A 50 -2.98 11.80 -8.26
C MET A 50 -4.50 11.89 -8.20
N MET A 51 -5.13 10.87 -7.60
CA MET A 51 -6.58 10.85 -7.39
C MET A 51 -6.96 11.65 -6.13
N ASN A 52 -8.11 12.35 -6.17
CA ASN A 52 -8.60 13.14 -5.04
C ASN A 52 -10.08 12.81 -4.72
N GLN A 53 -10.42 12.82 -3.43
CA GLN A 53 -11.79 12.70 -2.94
C GLN A 53 -11.92 13.37 -1.56
N ASN A 54 -13.11 13.90 -1.26
CA ASN A 54 -13.47 14.32 0.09
C ASN A 54 -14.46 13.31 0.69
N ASN A 55 -14.12 12.70 1.82
CA ASN A 55 -14.94 11.65 2.42
C ASN A 55 -14.58 11.43 3.90
N PHE A 56 -15.53 10.91 4.69
CA PHE A 56 -15.31 10.52 6.08
C PHE A 56 -14.61 9.16 6.12
N ASN A 57 -13.32 9.16 6.47
CA ASN A 57 -12.52 7.94 6.64
C ASN A 57 -11.93 7.92 8.05
N TYR A 58 -11.68 6.72 8.59
CA TYR A 58 -10.93 6.60 9.83
C TYR A 58 -9.46 6.94 9.57
N ILE A 59 -8.87 7.66 10.52
CA ILE A 59 -7.47 8.06 10.49
C ILE A 59 -6.85 7.72 11.84
N TYR A 60 -5.68 7.09 11.82
CA TYR A 60 -4.79 7.02 12.96
C TYR A 60 -3.70 8.07 12.79
N ASP A 61 -3.67 9.03 13.71
CA ASP A 61 -2.75 10.18 13.68
C ASP A 61 -2.21 10.43 15.11
N SER A 62 -1.34 9.53 15.57
CA SER A 62 -0.67 9.65 16.86
C SER A 62 0.56 10.56 16.73
N PRO A 63 0.74 11.58 17.58
CA PRO A 63 1.89 12.47 17.52
C PRO A 63 3.22 11.79 17.88
N ASN A 64 3.15 10.64 18.57
CA ASN A 64 4.33 9.88 18.99
C ASN A 64 4.86 8.95 17.90
N ASP A 65 4.09 8.75 16.82
CA ASP A 65 4.43 7.84 15.75
C ASP A 65 4.95 8.60 14.52
N ASN A 66 5.92 7.97 13.87
CA ASN A 66 6.57 8.51 12.68
C ASN A 66 5.77 8.29 11.39
N PHE A 67 4.50 7.87 11.50
CA PHE A 67 3.60 7.67 10.38
C PHE A 67 2.16 8.06 10.74
N ARG A 68 1.31 8.11 9.73
CA ARG A 68 -0.15 8.22 9.85
C ARG A 68 -0.79 7.11 9.04
N ILE A 69 -1.98 6.68 9.44
CA ILE A 69 -2.71 5.64 8.71
C ILE A 69 -4.07 6.18 8.27
N LEU A 70 -4.40 5.98 7.00
CA LEU A 70 -5.73 6.20 6.44
C LEU A 70 -6.39 4.84 6.16
N PHE A 71 -7.58 4.63 6.72
CA PHE A 71 -8.38 3.42 6.47
C PHE A 71 -9.46 3.70 5.43
N LYS A 72 -9.33 3.07 4.26
CA LYS A 72 -10.26 3.18 3.14
C LYS A 72 -11.23 1.98 3.11
N PRO A 73 -12.54 2.21 3.31
CA PRO A 73 -13.50 1.11 3.29
C PRO A 73 -13.66 0.51 1.88
N LEU A 74 -13.72 -0.81 1.82
CA LEU A 74 -13.99 -1.60 0.63
C LEU A 74 -15.45 -2.09 0.64
N LYS A 75 -15.93 -2.67 -0.47
CA LYS A 75 -17.34 -3.07 -0.65
C LYS A 75 -17.88 -4.15 0.32
N HIS A 76 -17.02 -4.83 1.08
CA HIS A 76 -17.41 -5.99 1.92
C HIS A 76 -16.87 -5.93 3.36
N GLU A 77 -17.02 -4.81 4.07
CA GLU A 77 -16.53 -4.63 5.46
C GLU A 77 -15.01 -4.79 5.67
N HIS A 78 -14.25 -4.87 4.58
CA HIS A 78 -12.80 -4.84 4.61
C HIS A 78 -12.30 -3.39 4.50
N PHE A 79 -11.09 -3.16 4.99
CA PHE A 79 -10.38 -1.89 4.82
C PHE A 79 -9.11 -2.10 4.02
N SER A 80 -8.84 -1.17 3.09
CA SER A 80 -7.50 -0.91 2.61
C SER A 80 -6.85 0.10 3.54
N THR A 81 -5.59 -0.13 3.88
CA THR A 81 -4.86 0.67 4.87
C THR A 81 -3.67 1.33 4.17
N ILE A 82 -3.62 2.65 4.19
CA ILE A 82 -2.53 3.43 3.61
C ILE A 82 -1.70 3.98 4.76
N VAL A 83 -0.47 3.49 4.90
CA VAL A 83 0.50 3.98 5.89
C VAL A 83 1.39 5.02 5.21
N LEU A 84 1.37 6.24 5.71
CA LEU A 84 2.15 7.35 5.18
C LEU A 84 3.17 7.82 6.22
N PRO A 85 4.48 7.70 5.96
CA PRO A 85 5.50 8.28 6.83
C PRO A 85 5.32 9.80 7.01
N ARG A 86 5.65 10.30 8.19
CA ARG A 86 5.72 11.75 8.44
C ARG A 86 6.97 12.35 7.78
N PRO A 87 6.98 13.67 7.51
CA PRO A 87 8.18 14.34 7.03
C PRO A 87 9.39 14.04 7.93
N GLY A 88 10.54 13.74 7.30
CA GLY A 88 11.77 13.36 8.00
C GLY A 88 11.93 11.86 8.27
N TYR A 89 10.91 11.04 7.97
CA TYR A 89 10.98 9.58 8.13
C TYR A 89 10.75 8.87 6.79
N GLY A 90 11.52 7.81 6.54
CA GLY A 90 11.34 6.94 5.39
C GLY A 90 10.32 5.83 5.64
N VAL A 91 10.04 5.08 4.57
CA VAL A 91 9.16 3.91 4.62
C VAL A 91 9.71 2.84 5.56
N ALA A 92 11.03 2.63 5.57
CA ALA A 92 11.67 1.62 6.42
C ALA A 92 11.50 1.91 7.93
N GLU A 93 11.61 3.18 8.34
CA GLU A 93 11.39 3.61 9.71
C GLU A 93 9.92 3.47 10.12
N ALA A 94 8.99 3.82 9.23
CA ALA A 94 7.56 3.64 9.47
C ALA A 94 7.21 2.16 9.65
N LEU A 95 7.76 1.27 8.81
CA LEU A 95 7.56 -0.18 8.91
C LEU A 95 8.11 -0.76 10.23
N LYS A 96 9.28 -0.29 10.67
CA LYS A 96 9.85 -0.71 11.98
C LYS A 96 8.94 -0.32 13.14
N SER A 97 8.39 0.89 13.12
CA SER A 97 7.44 1.34 14.13
C SER A 97 6.12 0.57 14.07
N LEU A 98 5.61 0.28 12.87
CA LEU A 98 4.38 -0.47 12.67
C LEU A 98 4.48 -1.90 13.23
N ASN A 99 5.62 -2.58 13.03
CA ASN A 99 5.84 -3.93 13.58
C ASN A 99 5.78 -3.93 15.11
N ARG A 100 6.30 -2.88 15.77
CA ARG A 100 6.18 -2.74 17.23
C ARG A 100 4.72 -2.61 17.68
N ILE A 101 3.86 -2.00 16.87
CA ILE A 101 2.42 -1.89 17.16
C ILE A 101 1.72 -3.23 16.92
N ASN A 102 2.07 -3.98 15.87
CA ASN A 102 1.54 -5.32 15.62
C ASN A 102 1.92 -6.32 16.73
N ASP A 103 3.08 -6.16 17.36
CA ASP A 103 3.48 -6.95 18.53
C ASP A 103 2.61 -6.66 19.77
N ILE A 104 1.94 -5.49 19.81
CA ILE A 104 1.08 -5.03 20.92
C ILE A 104 -0.41 -5.27 20.62
N ILE A 105 -0.81 -5.15 19.35
CA ILE A 105 -2.17 -5.36 18.87
C ILE A 105 -2.15 -6.61 17.98
N ARG A 106 -2.20 -7.79 18.63
CA ARG A 106 -2.59 -9.01 17.92
C ARG A 106 -4.06 -8.87 17.53
N LEU A 107 -4.30 -8.62 16.25
CA LEU A 107 -5.55 -9.04 15.60
C LEU A 107 -5.57 -10.58 15.49
#